data_AF-A0A952QIK1-F1
#
_entry.id   AF-A0A952QIK1-F1
#
_cell.length_a   1.000
_cell.length_b   1.000
_cell.length_c   1.000
_cell.angle_alpha   90.00
_cell.angle_beta   90.00
_cell.angle_gamma   90.00
#
_symmetry.space_group_name_H-M   'P 1'
#
loop_
_entity.id
_entity.type
_entity.pdbx_description
1 polymer ?
#
loop_
_entity_poly.entity_id
_entity_poly.type
_entity_poly.pdbx_seq_one_letter_code
_entity_poly.pdbx_strand_id
1 'polypeptide(L)'
;MVLLLAAALASTPVEVEISSVDRHSVTLGRRGERIRETWTVRVAGKTATVSFDAYHTRMAGTPRFHSAGDQVHLSVDSAQRKALEEGGVARLPISAVRD
;
A
#
# COMPACT_ATOMS: atom_id res chain seq x y z
N MET A 1 2.98 -36.11 14.81
CA MET A 1 3.67 -34.81 14.65
C MET A 1 3.07 -34.11 13.45
N VAL A 2 2.25 -33.09 13.67
CA VAL A 2 1.81 -32.17 12.61
C VAL A 2 2.19 -30.78 13.09
N LEU A 3 3.33 -30.28 12.60
CA LEU A 3 3.68 -28.87 12.73
C LEU A 3 2.76 -28.10 11.79
N LEU A 4 1.62 -27.62 12.30
CA LEU A 4 0.95 -26.48 11.72
C LEU A 4 1.85 -25.27 11.97
N LEU A 5 2.76 -25.03 11.03
CA LEU A 5 3.52 -23.80 10.95
C LEU A 5 2.50 -22.69 10.70
N ALA A 6 2.02 -22.07 11.78
CA ALA A 6 1.43 -20.75 11.71
C ALA A 6 2.54 -19.85 11.17
N ALA A 7 2.58 -19.70 9.85
CA ALA A 7 3.22 -18.57 9.22
C ALA A 7 2.50 -17.35 9.78
N ALA A 8 3.00 -16.84 10.91
CA ALA A 8 2.93 -15.43 11.18
C ALA A 8 3.38 -14.79 9.87
N LEU A 9 2.44 -14.23 9.12
CA LEU A 9 2.71 -13.43 7.93
C LEU A 9 3.55 -12.27 8.44
N ALA A 10 4.87 -12.50 8.50
CA ALA A 10 5.83 -11.51 8.90
C ALA A 10 5.69 -10.40 7.86
N SER A 11 5.10 -9.30 8.28
CA SER A 11 5.03 -8.11 7.46
C SER A 11 6.47 -7.67 7.24
N THR A 12 6.93 -7.78 6.01
CA THR A 12 8.29 -7.36 5.65
C THR A 12 8.20 -5.97 5.05
N PRO A 13 9.03 -5.01 5.53
CA PRO A 13 9.11 -3.71 4.90
C PRO A 13 9.74 -3.87 3.51
N VAL A 14 9.08 -3.30 2.51
CA VAL A 14 9.58 -3.19 1.14
C VAL A 14 9.67 -1.70 0.82
N GLU A 15 10.85 -1.24 0.47
CA GLU A 15 11.07 0.12 0.00
C GLU A 15 10.61 0.22 -1.46
N VAL A 16 9.81 1.24 -1.75
CA VAL A 16 9.28 1.48 -3.09
C VAL A 16 9.42 2.94 -3.46
N GLU A 17 9.73 3.21 -4.73
CA GLU A 17 9.69 4.56 -5.29
C GLU A 17 8.36 4.76 -6.04
N ILE A 18 7.61 5.79 -5.68
CA ILE A 18 6.32 6.08 -6.30
C ILE A 18 6.57 6.78 -7.65
N SER A 19 6.17 6.14 -8.73
CA SER A 19 6.26 6.70 -10.09
C SER A 19 5.03 7.53 -10.47
N SER A 20 3.85 7.12 -10.02
CA SER A 20 2.62 7.90 -10.19
C SER A 20 1.58 7.56 -9.13
N VAL A 21 0.70 8.50 -8.89
CA VAL A 21 -0.42 8.38 -7.95
C VAL A 21 -1.70 8.75 -8.67
N ASP A 22 -2.66 7.82 -8.70
CA ASP A 22 -4.04 8.10 -9.08
C ASP A 22 -4.90 8.10 -7.82
N ARG A 23 -5.48 9.26 -7.48
CA ARG A 23 -6.26 9.47 -6.26
C ARG A 23 -7.64 9.99 -6.60
N HIS A 24 -8.65 9.26 -6.15
CA HIS A 24 -10.06 9.62 -6.25
C HIS A 24 -10.58 9.95 -4.86
N SER A 25 -11.04 11.19 -4.67
CA SER A 25 -11.65 11.65 -3.42
C SER A 25 -13.14 11.91 -3.60
N VAL A 26 -13.95 11.38 -2.68
CA VAL A 26 -15.39 11.69 -2.59
C VAL A 26 -15.68 12.36 -1.26
N THR A 27 -16.19 13.59 -1.30
CA THR A 27 -16.61 14.34 -0.11
C THR A 27 -17.90 13.74 0.46
N LEU A 28 -17.86 13.30 1.74
CA LEU A 28 -19.00 12.69 2.44
C LEU A 28 -19.66 13.66 3.44
N GLY A 29 -19.58 14.96 3.18
CA GLY A 29 -20.10 16.01 4.06
C GLY A 29 -19.38 16.05 5.41
N ARG A 30 -20.13 15.94 6.52
CA ARG A 30 -19.56 16.04 7.89
C ARG A 30 -18.54 14.95 8.24
N ARG A 31 -18.50 13.85 7.47
CA ARG A 31 -17.62 12.68 7.71
C ARG A 31 -16.21 12.84 7.12
N GLY A 32 -15.93 13.94 6.42
CA GLY A 32 -14.66 14.16 5.71
C GLY A 32 -14.69 13.56 4.31
N GLU A 33 -13.52 13.15 3.81
CA GLU A 33 -13.37 12.61 2.46
C GLU A 33 -13.12 11.11 2.52
N ARG A 34 -13.73 10.37 1.59
CA ARG A 34 -13.39 8.99 1.30
C ARG A 34 -12.43 8.97 0.12
N ILE A 35 -11.24 8.45 0.36
CA ILE A 35 -10.16 8.36 -0.62
C ILE A 35 -10.07 6.93 -1.15
N ARG A 36 -9.88 6.80 -2.46
CA ARG A 36 -9.39 5.60 -3.12
C ARG A 36 -8.15 5.98 -3.89
N GLU A 37 -7.12 5.17 -3.76
CA GLU A 37 -5.82 5.52 -4.29
C GLU A 37 -5.13 4.31 -4.89
N THR A 38 -4.48 4.52 -6.02
CA THR A 38 -3.67 3.53 -6.72
C THR A 38 -2.32 4.16 -7.02
N TRP A 39 -1.23 3.49 -6.63
CA TRP A 39 0.12 3.92 -6.92
C TRP A 39 0.74 3.01 -7.96
N THR A 40 1.47 3.60 -8.89
CA THR A 40 2.45 2.87 -9.69
C THR A 40 3.79 3.06 -9.02
N VAL A 41 4.46 1.96 -8.67
CA VAL A 41 5.70 1.98 -7.90
C VAL A 41 6.79 1.18 -8.59
N ARG A 42 8.06 1.52 -8.32
CA ARG A 42 9.21 0.73 -8.73
C ARG A 42 9.74 -0.10 -7.57
N VAL A 43 9.86 -1.40 -7.78
CA VAL A 43 10.39 -2.37 -6.82
C VAL A 43 11.32 -3.32 -7.54
N ALA A 44 12.56 -3.45 -7.07
CA ALA A 44 13.57 -4.34 -7.65
C ALA A 44 13.75 -4.18 -9.19
N GLY A 45 13.66 -2.94 -9.69
CA GLY A 45 13.78 -2.62 -11.12
C GLY A 45 12.54 -2.92 -11.97
N LYS A 46 11.43 -3.38 -11.35
CA LYS A 46 10.15 -3.59 -12.04
C LYS A 46 9.13 -2.54 -11.63
N THR A 47 8.18 -2.30 -12.53
CA THR A 47 7.03 -1.43 -12.27
C THR A 47 5.87 -2.30 -11.79
N ALA A 48 5.31 -1.97 -10.63
CA ALA A 48 4.18 -2.67 -10.03
C ALA A 48 3.07 -1.67 -9.68
N THR A 49 1.87 -2.19 -9.43
CA THR A 49 0.72 -1.37 -9.01
C THR A 49 0.30 -1.72 -7.60
N VAL A 50 0.20 -0.72 -6.73
CA VAL A 50 -0.35 -0.82 -5.38
C VAL A 50 -1.74 -0.19 -5.38
N SER A 51 -2.77 -0.98 -5.10
CA SER A 51 -4.13 -0.47 -4.92
C SER A 51 -4.46 -0.47 -3.43
N PHE A 52 -4.90 0.67 -2.92
CA PHE A 52 -5.33 0.77 -1.52
C PHE A 52 -6.82 0.54 -1.36
N ASP A 53 -7.18 -0.07 -0.24
CA ASP A 53 -8.56 -0.06 0.23
C ASP A 53 -9.02 1.38 0.51
N ALA A 54 -10.31 1.63 0.30
CA ALA A 54 -10.84 2.97 0.52
C ALA A 54 -10.72 3.40 1.99
N TYR A 55 -10.14 4.57 2.25
CA TYR A 55 -9.91 5.09 3.61
C TYR A 55 -10.50 6.49 3.78
N HIS A 56 -10.63 6.94 5.03
CA HIS A 56 -11.13 8.29 5.35
C HIS A 56 -10.02 9.19 5.87
N THR A 57 -10.00 10.45 5.45
CA THR A 57 -8.92 11.41 5.80
C THR A 57 -8.90 11.85 7.27
N ARG A 58 -9.94 11.55 8.04
CA ARG A 58 -10.07 11.92 9.47
C ARG A 58 -9.92 10.73 10.42
N MET A 59 -9.28 9.65 9.98
CA MET A 59 -9.01 8.49 10.83
C MET A 59 -7.61 8.57 11.45
N ALA A 60 -7.48 8.18 12.71
CA ALA A 60 -6.17 8.01 13.33
C ALA A 60 -5.39 6.92 12.57
N GLY A 61 -4.12 7.20 12.26
CA GLY A 61 -3.26 6.27 11.50
C GLY A 61 -3.41 6.37 9.98
N THR A 62 -4.12 7.38 9.45
CA THR A 62 -4.03 7.70 8.02
C THR A 62 -2.65 8.31 7.72
N PRO A 63 -1.84 7.70 6.83
CA PRO A 63 -0.57 8.24 6.39
C PRO A 63 -0.76 9.58 5.69
N ARG A 64 0.32 10.37 5.61
CA ARG A 64 0.32 11.56 4.77
C ARG A 64 0.08 11.19 3.30
N PHE A 65 -0.40 12.16 2.54
CA PHE A 65 -0.49 11.99 1.09
C PHE A 65 0.91 11.96 0.48
N HIS A 66 1.14 10.94 -0.35
CA HIS A 66 2.36 10.79 -1.12
C HIS A 66 2.19 11.26 -2.56
N SER A 67 3.31 11.58 -3.19
CA SER A 67 3.41 12.05 -4.57
C SER A 67 4.42 11.23 -5.37
N ALA A 68 4.40 11.38 -6.69
CA ALA A 68 5.44 10.81 -7.54
C ALA A 68 6.82 11.35 -7.12
N GLY A 69 7.81 10.47 -7.04
CA GLY A 69 9.16 10.74 -6.55
C GLY A 69 9.38 10.40 -5.07
N ASP A 70 8.31 10.17 -4.30
CA ASP A 70 8.44 9.77 -2.90
C ASP A 70 8.97 8.33 -2.78
N GLN A 71 9.89 8.13 -1.84
CA GLN A 71 10.32 6.81 -1.38
C GLN A 71 9.59 6.46 -0.10
N VAL A 72 8.94 5.29 -0.08
CA VAL A 72 8.05 4.88 1.01
C VAL A 72 8.28 3.42 1.36
N HIS A 73 8.15 3.08 2.64
CA HIS A 73 8.18 1.69 3.08
C HIS A 73 6.76 1.12 3.17
N LEU A 74 6.52 0.02 2.46
CA LEU A 74 5.27 -0.73 2.53
C LEU A 74 5.47 -2.00 3.37
N SER A 75 4.67 -2.14 4.42
CA SER A 75 4.57 -3.36 5.22
C SER A 75 3.68 -4.36 4.49
N VAL A 76 4.29 -5.36 3.84
CA VAL A 76 3.58 -6.31 2.99
C VAL A 76 3.78 -7.75 3.45
N ASP A 77 2.80 -8.59 3.16
CA ASP A 77 2.95 -10.04 3.31
C ASP A 77 3.74 -10.67 2.14
N SER A 78 4.01 -11.98 2.22
CA SER A 78 4.79 -12.69 1.23
C SER A 78 4.14 -12.77 -0.15
N ALA A 79 2.81 -12.81 -0.23
CA ALA A 79 2.08 -12.87 -1.50
C ALA A 79 2.07 -11.49 -2.18
N GLN A 80 1.83 -10.43 -1.40
CA GLN A 80 1.89 -9.04 -1.85
C GLN A 80 3.30 -8.67 -2.31
N ARG A 81 4.32 -9.04 -1.54
CA ARG A 81 5.72 -8.83 -1.91
C ARG A 81 6.05 -9.49 -3.25
N LYS A 82 5.68 -10.76 -3.40
CA LYS A 82 5.88 -11.49 -4.65
C LYS A 82 5.19 -10.80 -5.82
N ALA A 83 3.94 -10.34 -5.63
CA ALA A 83 3.23 -9.59 -6.66
C ALA A 83 3.96 -8.29 -7.06
N LEU A 84 4.51 -7.54 -6.10
CA LEU A 84 5.29 -6.34 -6.37
C LEU A 84 6.60 -6.64 -7.11
N GLU A 85 7.35 -7.65 -6.66
CA GLU A 85 8.62 -8.07 -7.28
C GLU A 85 8.41 -8.71 -8.67
N GLU A 86 7.21 -9.19 -8.98
CA GLU A 86 6.83 -9.68 -10.30
C GLU A 86 6.31 -8.58 -11.24
N GLY A 87 6.08 -7.35 -10.73
CA GLY A 87 5.49 -6.25 -11.50
C GLY A 87 3.96 -6.33 -11.62
N GLY A 88 3.32 -7.08 -10.73
CA GLY A 88 1.88 -7.28 -10.69
C GLY A 88 1.14 -6.22 -9.87
N VAL A 89 -0.05 -6.61 -9.40
CA VAL A 89 -0.92 -5.76 -8.58
C VAL A 89 -0.95 -6.28 -7.15
N ALA A 90 -0.62 -5.44 -6.18
CA ALA A 90 -0.78 -5.71 -4.76
C ALA A 90 -1.91 -4.86 -4.17
N ARG A 91 -2.84 -5.48 -3.46
CA ARG A 91 -3.87 -4.77 -2.68
C ARG A 91 -3.43 -4.65 -1.23
N LEU A 92 -3.33 -3.42 -0.76
CA LEU A 92 -2.85 -3.10 0.58
C LEU A 92 -3.87 -2.28 1.37
N PRO A 93 -4.01 -2.49 2.68
CA PRO A 93 -4.67 -1.52 3.54
C PRO A 93 -3.79 -0.26 3.63
N ILE A 94 -4.40 0.91 3.85
CA ILE A 94 -3.64 2.16 3.98
C ILE A 94 -2.64 2.13 5.16
N SER A 95 -2.92 1.32 6.19
CA SER A 95 -2.03 1.10 7.34
C SER A 95 -0.75 0.32 6.99
N ALA A 96 -0.63 -0.21 5.78
CA ALA A 96 0.61 -0.82 5.29
C ALA A 96 1.69 0.22 5.01
N VAL A 97 1.32 1.47 4.76
CA VAL A 97 2.26 2.56 4.52
C VAL A 97 2.94 2.96 5.83
N ARG A 98 4.27 2.99 5.84
CA ARG A 98 5.09 3.43 6.98
C ARG A 98 5.90 4.66 6.58
N ASP A 99 5.79 5.70 7.41
CA ASP A 99 6.63 6.91 7.38
C ASP A 99 7.92 6.72 8.19
#